data_AF-A0A1V8RW72-F1
#
_entry.id   AF-A0A1V8RW72-F1
#
_cell.length_a   1.000
_cell.length_b   1.000
_cell.length_c   1.000
_cell.angle_alpha   90.00
_cell.angle_beta   90.00
_cell.angle_gamma   90.00
#
_symmetry.space_group_name_H-M   'P 1'
#
loop_
_entity.id
_entity.type
_entity.pdbx_description
1 polymer ?
#
loop_
_entity_poly.entity_id
_entity_poly.type
_entity_poly.pdbx_seq_one_letter_code
_entity_poly.pdbx_strand_id
1 'polypeptide(L)'
;MSSTAATAAPTKQGKAAGAGPFSGFERMVAWRYLRSRRKETVISVIASISFLGIMLGVATLIVVMAVMNGFRAELLTRILGVNGHVVITAVDLPLEDYAAVAGRINDVPGVKYAIPLIDGQVLAQGNVGSGTGALVRGIRGEDLAKVSIVSRNIKQGSLADFDKSDGVAIGSRMAENLGLGIGDSITLISPDGDVTPFGTTPRVKAYPIVAIFEVGMSEYDSSIIYMPFSEAQLYFNMAGKAQAIEVYVDNPDNVDVLKPKIEAAAQRQIYMTDWRQRNHTFFSALEVERNVMFMILTLIVLVAALNIISGLVMLVKDKGHDIAILRTMGATRGAILRIFLMTGAAIGVVGTIAGVALGVVICMNIERIREFFSWILGTVLFNPELYFLSQLPAKMDAGETISVVAMALVLSFLATLFPAWRAARLDPVEALRYE
;
A
#
# COMPACT_ATOMS: atom_id res chain seq x y z
N MET A 1 77.73 51.57 35.95
CA MET A 1 77.42 50.16 36.27
C MET A 1 75.97 50.11 36.75
N SER A 2 75.06 49.75 35.85
CA SER A 2 73.62 49.68 36.13
C SER A 2 73.15 48.34 35.60
N SER A 3 72.98 47.35 36.49
CA SER A 3 72.51 46.01 36.14
C SER A 3 71.03 45.90 36.51
N THR A 4 70.18 45.90 35.49
CA THR A 4 68.75 45.56 35.56
C THR A 4 68.60 44.06 35.70
N ALA A 5 68.17 43.60 36.88
CA ALA A 5 67.74 42.22 37.10
C ALA A 5 66.27 42.06 36.70
N ALA A 6 66.03 41.41 35.55
CA ALA A 6 64.71 40.97 35.14
C ALA A 6 64.34 39.69 35.91
N THR A 7 63.31 39.75 36.77
CA THR A 7 62.73 38.58 37.42
C THR A 7 61.57 38.07 36.57
N ALA A 8 61.71 36.85 36.05
CA ALA A 8 60.76 36.21 35.15
C ALA A 8 59.44 35.85 35.86
N ALA A 9 58.32 36.14 35.21
CA ALA A 9 56.98 35.72 35.61
C ALA A 9 56.79 34.20 35.40
N PRO A 10 56.00 33.51 36.23
CA PRO A 10 55.76 32.08 36.06
C PRO A 10 54.92 31.82 34.81
N THR A 11 55.43 30.94 33.95
CA THR A 11 54.73 30.41 32.78
C THR A 11 53.46 29.68 33.24
N LYS A 12 52.30 30.27 32.94
CA LYS A 12 51.00 29.59 33.07
C LYS A 12 51.02 28.35 32.17
N GLN A 13 51.20 27.17 32.75
CA GLN A 13 50.89 25.91 32.08
C GLN A 13 49.40 25.92 31.72
N GLY A 14 49.10 26.05 30.42
CA GLY A 14 47.74 25.93 29.92
C GLY A 14 47.20 24.55 30.29
N LYS A 15 46.06 24.52 31.00
CA LYS A 15 45.28 23.29 31.18
C LYS A 15 45.06 22.69 29.79
N ALA A 16 45.63 21.51 29.54
CA ALA A 16 45.34 20.75 28.32
C ALA A 16 43.82 20.66 28.18
N ALA A 17 43.27 21.22 27.10
CA ALA A 17 41.84 21.18 26.86
C ALA A 17 41.42 19.70 26.82
N GLY A 18 40.64 19.28 27.82
CA GLY A 18 40.09 17.93 27.85
C GLY A 18 39.36 17.66 26.55
N ALA A 19 39.47 16.43 26.03
CA ALA A 19 38.80 16.05 24.79
C ALA A 19 37.29 16.34 24.95
N GLY A 20 36.75 17.21 24.09
CA GLY A 20 35.34 17.60 24.15
C GLY A 20 34.39 16.42 23.94
N PRO A 21 33.07 16.62 24.10
CA PRO A 21 32.09 15.57 23.85
C PRO A 21 32.19 15.07 22.40
N PHE A 22 32.07 13.75 22.19
CA PHE A 22 32.20 13.07 20.90
C PHE A 22 33.57 13.20 20.22
N SER A 23 34.64 13.35 21.03
CA SER A 23 36.02 13.49 20.57
C SER A 23 36.54 12.28 19.79
N GLY A 24 37.65 12.47 19.06
CA GLY A 24 38.32 11.39 18.31
C GLY A 24 38.71 10.19 19.18
N PHE A 25 39.02 10.41 20.46
CA PHE A 25 39.25 9.35 21.44
C PHE A 25 38.00 8.48 21.65
N GLU A 26 36.85 9.10 21.93
CA GLU A 26 35.59 8.38 22.18
C GLU A 26 35.16 7.56 20.96
N ARG A 27 35.28 8.13 19.75
CA ARG A 27 34.99 7.42 18.49
C ARG A 27 35.94 6.26 18.25
N MET A 28 37.23 6.44 18.53
CA MET A 28 38.24 5.40 18.36
C MET A 28 37.99 4.21 19.28
N VAL A 29 37.63 4.48 20.55
CA VAL A 29 37.30 3.43 21.52
C VAL A 29 36.01 2.71 21.12
N ALA A 30 34.96 3.44 20.77
CA ALA A 30 33.70 2.85 20.30
C ALA A 30 33.91 1.94 19.08
N TRP A 31 34.68 2.38 18.08
CA TRP A 31 35.02 1.56 16.90
C TRP A 31 35.85 0.32 17.25
N ARG A 32 36.77 0.42 18.22
CA ARG A 32 37.56 -0.73 18.69
C ARG A 32 36.71 -1.75 19.41
N TYR A 33 35.68 -1.33 20.17
CA TYR A 33 34.73 -2.24 20.80
C TYR A 33 33.83 -2.95 19.79
N LEU A 34 33.58 -2.36 18.62
CA LEU A 34 32.88 -3.02 17.51
C LEU A 34 33.76 -3.98 16.71
N ARG A 35 35.08 -3.73 16.64
CA ARG A 35 36.00 -4.48 15.78
C ARG A 35 36.54 -5.73 16.47
N SER A 36 36.14 -6.89 15.96
CA SER A 36 36.52 -8.22 16.43
C SER A 36 38.05 -8.44 16.48
N ARG A 37 38.57 -8.87 17.64
CA ARG A 37 39.87 -9.54 17.79
C ARG A 37 39.64 -10.99 18.21
N ARG A 38 40.43 -11.94 17.67
CA ARG A 38 40.31 -13.40 17.83
C ARG A 38 40.27 -13.95 19.27
N LYS A 39 40.53 -13.14 20.30
CA LYS A 39 40.41 -13.54 21.73
C LYS A 39 39.03 -13.22 22.35
N GLU A 40 38.15 -12.52 21.64
CA GLU A 40 36.89 -11.95 22.16
C GLU A 40 35.68 -12.39 21.31
N THR A 41 35.61 -13.69 20.99
CA THR A 41 34.62 -14.27 20.07
C THR A 41 33.17 -14.03 20.54
N VAL A 42 32.94 -14.03 21.87
CA VAL A 42 31.60 -13.86 22.48
C VAL A 42 31.01 -12.48 22.17
N ILE A 43 31.80 -11.42 22.30
CA ILE A 43 31.36 -10.03 22.04
C ILE A 43 31.01 -9.83 20.56
N SER A 44 31.81 -10.40 19.66
CA SER A 44 31.56 -10.32 18.22
C SER A 44 30.27 -11.05 17.80
N VAL A 45 29.94 -12.16 18.45
CA VAL A 45 28.72 -12.93 18.18
C VAL A 45 27.49 -12.13 18.61
N ILE A 46 27.52 -11.49 19.77
CA ILE A 46 26.40 -10.71 20.30
C ILE A 46 26.12 -9.47 19.46
N ALA A 47 27.18 -8.76 19.05
CA ALA A 47 27.05 -7.63 18.11
C ALA A 47 26.47 -8.09 16.77
N SER A 48 26.87 -9.26 16.27
CA SER A 48 26.34 -9.85 15.04
C SER A 48 24.87 -10.23 15.17
N ILE A 49 24.45 -10.83 16.28
CA ILE A 49 23.04 -11.19 16.54
C ILE A 49 22.17 -9.94 16.63
N SER A 50 22.65 -8.89 17.32
CA SER A 50 21.93 -7.61 17.43
C SER A 50 21.81 -6.94 16.06
N PHE A 51 22.90 -6.91 15.30
CA PHE A 51 22.92 -6.41 13.93
C PHE A 51 21.94 -7.18 13.02
N LEU A 52 21.99 -8.52 13.03
CA LEU A 52 21.09 -9.37 12.24
C LEU A 52 19.63 -9.17 12.65
N GLY A 53 19.34 -9.03 13.94
CA GLY A 53 18.00 -8.76 14.44
C GLY A 53 17.41 -7.45 13.90
N ILE A 54 18.19 -6.36 13.92
CA ILE A 54 17.76 -5.07 13.36
C ILE A 54 17.64 -5.15 11.84
N MET A 55 18.63 -5.74 11.17
CA MET A 55 18.67 -5.89 9.71
C MET A 55 17.44 -6.64 9.22
N LEU A 56 17.15 -7.82 9.81
CA LEU A 56 15.99 -8.62 9.43
C LEU A 56 14.67 -7.95 9.82
N GLY A 57 14.60 -7.31 10.99
CA GLY A 57 13.42 -6.55 11.41
C GLY A 57 13.06 -5.45 10.42
N VAL A 58 14.02 -4.58 10.08
CA VAL A 58 13.84 -3.49 9.10
C VAL A 58 13.54 -4.02 7.70
N ALA A 59 14.25 -5.06 7.24
CA ALA A 59 13.97 -5.65 5.93
C ALA A 59 12.54 -6.22 5.85
N THR A 60 12.12 -6.94 6.89
CA THR A 60 10.77 -7.54 6.97
C THR A 60 9.69 -6.46 6.97
N LEU A 61 9.88 -5.39 7.75
CA LEU A 61 8.97 -4.24 7.79
C LEU A 61 8.77 -3.62 6.41
N ILE A 62 9.86 -3.38 5.69
CA ILE A 62 9.81 -2.77 4.35
C ILE A 62 9.11 -3.70 3.37
N VAL A 63 9.45 -5.00 3.36
CA VAL A 63 8.86 -5.99 2.45
C VAL A 63 7.36 -6.11 2.69
N VAL A 64 6.94 -6.26 3.95
CA VAL A 64 5.54 -6.41 4.30
C VAL A 64 4.73 -5.18 3.88
N MET A 65 5.19 -3.97 4.22
CA MET A 65 4.49 -2.75 3.80
C MET A 65 4.44 -2.59 2.28
N ALA A 66 5.55 -2.89 1.57
CA ALA A 66 5.58 -2.77 0.12
C ALA A 66 4.60 -3.74 -0.56
N VAL A 67 4.51 -4.98 -0.09
CA VAL A 67 3.56 -5.97 -0.61
C VAL A 67 2.12 -5.52 -0.33
N MET A 68 1.82 -5.07 0.89
CA MET A 68 0.47 -4.59 1.23
C MET A 68 0.06 -3.36 0.42
N ASN A 69 0.97 -2.40 0.22
CA ASN A 69 0.73 -1.24 -0.63
C ASN A 69 0.55 -1.62 -2.10
N GLY A 70 1.32 -2.60 -2.58
CA GLY A 70 1.16 -3.15 -3.92
C GLY A 70 -0.23 -3.77 -4.11
N PHE A 71 -0.63 -4.60 -3.14
CA PHE A 71 -1.94 -5.28 -3.15
C PHE A 71 -3.08 -4.25 -3.14
N ARG A 72 -3.02 -3.27 -2.24
CA ARG A 72 -3.99 -2.17 -2.18
C ARG A 72 -4.06 -1.40 -3.50
N ALA A 73 -2.91 -1.04 -4.08
CA ALA A 73 -2.87 -0.28 -5.32
C ALA A 73 -3.52 -1.04 -6.48
N GLU A 74 -3.23 -2.34 -6.60
CA GLU A 74 -3.78 -3.18 -7.66
C GLU A 74 -5.29 -3.43 -7.46
N LEU A 75 -5.72 -3.70 -6.22
CA LEU A 75 -7.16 -3.80 -5.92
C LEU A 75 -7.91 -2.50 -6.22
N LEU A 76 -7.39 -1.36 -5.79
CA LEU A 76 -8.00 -0.05 -6.07
C LEU A 76 -8.05 0.22 -7.58
N THR A 77 -6.97 -0.05 -8.30
CA THR A 77 -6.93 0.15 -9.76
C THR A 77 -8.01 -0.64 -10.48
N ARG A 78 -8.28 -1.88 -10.04
CA ARG A 78 -9.31 -2.72 -10.63
C ARG A 78 -10.72 -2.27 -10.27
N ILE A 79 -10.97 -1.93 -9.00
CA ILE A 79 -12.29 -1.44 -8.54
C ILE A 79 -12.65 -0.11 -9.23
N LEU A 80 -11.69 0.81 -9.30
CA LEU A 80 -11.86 2.16 -9.88
C LEU A 80 -11.78 2.17 -11.41
N GLY A 81 -11.13 1.17 -12.01
CA GLY A 81 -10.99 1.08 -13.46
C GLY A 81 -12.31 0.80 -14.18
N VAL A 82 -13.24 0.09 -13.53
CA VAL A 82 -14.51 -0.31 -14.15
C VAL A 82 -15.69 0.60 -13.75
N ASN A 83 -15.70 1.11 -12.52
CA ASN A 83 -16.78 1.98 -12.04
C ASN A 83 -16.34 3.44 -11.99
N GLY A 84 -17.28 4.36 -12.18
CA GLY A 84 -17.05 5.77 -11.89
C GLY A 84 -16.62 6.01 -10.44
N HIS A 85 -15.76 7.00 -10.23
CA HIS A 85 -15.24 7.36 -8.91
C HIS A 85 -16.31 8.08 -8.05
N VAL A 86 -17.23 8.78 -8.71
CA VAL A 86 -18.42 9.38 -8.09
C VAL A 86 -19.63 8.98 -8.91
N VAL A 87 -20.69 8.56 -8.25
CA VAL A 87 -21.96 8.22 -8.86
C VAL A 87 -22.98 9.23 -8.39
N ILE A 88 -23.64 9.85 -9.35
CA ILE A 88 -24.62 10.90 -9.14
C ILE A 88 -25.99 10.33 -9.45
N THR A 89 -26.90 10.42 -8.49
CA THR A 89 -28.31 10.10 -8.66
C THR A 89 -29.14 11.34 -8.34
N ALA A 90 -30.22 11.57 -9.08
CA ALA A 90 -31.14 12.66 -8.74
C ALA A 90 -31.96 12.31 -7.48
N VAL A 91 -32.23 13.33 -6.66
CA VAL A 91 -33.05 13.21 -5.44
C VAL A 91 -34.46 13.75 -5.68
N ASP A 92 -34.56 14.74 -6.58
CA ASP A 92 -35.75 15.50 -6.88
C ASP A 92 -36.60 14.83 -7.98
N LEU A 93 -36.19 14.99 -9.23
CA LEU A 93 -36.91 14.54 -10.42
C LEU A 93 -36.09 13.50 -11.17
N PRO A 94 -36.71 12.63 -12.00
CA PRO A 94 -35.95 11.76 -12.89
C PRO A 94 -34.91 12.55 -13.73
N LEU A 95 -33.77 11.92 -14.00
CA LEU A 95 -32.68 12.52 -14.81
C LEU A 95 -33.07 12.51 -16.29
N GLU A 96 -33.98 13.38 -16.70
CA GLU A 96 -34.35 13.61 -18.11
C GLU A 96 -33.35 14.54 -18.82
N ASP A 97 -32.75 15.47 -18.08
CA ASP A 97 -31.72 16.41 -18.55
C ASP A 97 -30.28 15.86 -18.40
N TYR A 98 -30.15 14.54 -18.31
CA TYR A 98 -28.90 13.83 -18.02
C TYR A 98 -27.73 14.23 -18.93
N ALA A 99 -27.99 14.50 -20.21
CA ALA A 99 -26.97 14.92 -21.17
C ALA A 99 -26.44 16.33 -20.85
N ALA A 100 -27.32 17.26 -20.45
CA ALA A 100 -26.93 18.62 -20.08
C ALA A 100 -26.18 18.63 -18.73
N VAL A 101 -26.64 17.84 -17.77
CA VAL A 101 -25.97 17.68 -16.46
C VAL A 101 -24.58 17.08 -16.64
N ALA A 102 -24.45 15.99 -17.41
CA ALA A 102 -23.15 15.38 -17.70
C ALA A 102 -22.21 16.35 -18.43
N GLY A 103 -22.73 17.14 -19.38
CA GLY A 103 -21.98 18.21 -20.05
C GLY A 103 -21.38 19.22 -19.07
N ARG A 104 -22.20 19.78 -18.16
CA ARG A 104 -21.71 20.74 -17.15
C ARG A 104 -20.67 20.12 -16.20
N ILE A 105 -20.83 18.85 -15.86
CA ILE A 105 -19.89 18.14 -14.97
C ILE A 105 -18.57 17.86 -15.68
N ASN A 106 -18.58 17.56 -16.98
CA ASN A 106 -17.38 17.41 -17.79
C ASN A 106 -16.50 18.67 -17.80
N ASP A 107 -17.10 19.84 -17.69
CA ASP A 107 -16.38 21.12 -17.68
C ASP A 107 -15.70 21.44 -16.34
N VAL A 108 -15.94 20.64 -15.30
CA VAL A 108 -15.34 20.85 -13.97
C VAL A 108 -13.85 20.45 -13.99
N PRO A 109 -12.91 21.35 -13.62
CA PRO A 109 -11.49 21.01 -13.60
C PRO A 109 -11.18 19.85 -12.65
N GLY A 110 -10.55 18.79 -13.19
CA GLY A 110 -10.22 17.54 -12.49
C GLY A 110 -11.23 16.40 -12.74
N VAL A 111 -12.33 16.67 -13.46
CA VAL A 111 -13.20 15.65 -14.04
C VAL A 111 -12.65 15.28 -15.42
N LYS A 112 -12.49 13.97 -15.66
CA LYS A 112 -12.01 13.41 -16.93
C LYS A 112 -13.16 13.16 -17.89
N TYR A 113 -14.25 12.57 -17.40
CA TYR A 113 -15.52 12.43 -18.11
C TYR A 113 -16.66 12.03 -17.16
N ALA A 114 -17.89 12.38 -17.52
CA ALA A 114 -19.14 12.11 -16.86
C ALA A 114 -20.05 11.37 -17.84
N ILE A 115 -20.45 10.16 -17.47
CA ILE A 115 -21.14 9.21 -18.33
C ILE A 115 -22.52 8.93 -17.74
N PRO A 116 -23.61 9.32 -18.43
CA PRO A 116 -24.95 8.88 -18.09
C PRO A 116 -25.09 7.37 -18.29
N LEU A 117 -25.73 6.68 -17.35
CA LEU A 117 -25.89 5.24 -17.39
C LEU A 117 -27.24 4.76 -16.84
N ILE A 118 -27.58 3.52 -17.20
CA ILE A 118 -28.70 2.76 -16.64
C ILE A 118 -28.15 1.40 -16.18
N ASP A 119 -28.40 1.06 -14.93
CA ASP A 119 -27.97 -0.21 -14.33
C ASP A 119 -29.21 -1.02 -13.95
N GLY A 120 -29.37 -2.20 -14.56
CA GLY A 120 -30.49 -3.08 -14.28
C GLY A 120 -30.05 -4.52 -14.05
N GLN A 121 -30.59 -5.16 -13.02
CA GLN A 121 -30.34 -6.57 -12.74
C GLN A 121 -31.26 -7.46 -13.57
N VAL A 122 -30.69 -8.48 -14.21
CA VAL A 122 -31.41 -9.43 -15.05
C VAL A 122 -30.91 -10.85 -14.79
N LEU A 123 -31.71 -11.84 -15.17
CA LEU A 123 -31.25 -13.20 -15.39
C LEU A 123 -30.83 -13.35 -16.85
N ALA A 124 -29.58 -13.75 -17.08
CA ALA A 124 -29.02 -14.02 -18.39
C ALA A 124 -28.98 -15.53 -18.65
N GLN A 125 -29.49 -15.94 -19.81
CA GLN A 125 -29.54 -17.34 -20.24
C GLN A 125 -28.92 -17.47 -21.63
N GLY A 126 -28.12 -18.52 -21.83
CA GLY A 126 -27.53 -18.86 -23.12
C GLY A 126 -27.91 -20.26 -23.59
N ASN A 127 -27.07 -20.84 -24.44
CA ASN A 127 -27.28 -22.15 -25.04
C ASN A 127 -27.05 -23.30 -24.05
N VAL A 128 -26.18 -23.07 -23.06
CA VAL A 128 -25.76 -24.05 -22.05
C VAL A 128 -25.84 -23.42 -20.66
N GLY A 129 -26.04 -24.25 -19.62
CA GLY A 129 -26.08 -23.81 -18.22
C GLY A 129 -27.48 -23.42 -17.73
N SER A 130 -27.59 -23.23 -16.40
CA SER A 130 -28.87 -22.96 -15.71
C SER A 130 -29.29 -21.48 -15.72
N GLY A 131 -28.62 -20.64 -16.51
CA GLY A 131 -28.72 -19.18 -16.43
C GLY A 131 -27.95 -18.61 -15.23
N THR A 132 -27.57 -17.33 -15.31
CA THR A 132 -26.84 -16.62 -14.26
C THR A 132 -27.46 -15.24 -14.02
N GLY A 133 -27.34 -14.72 -12.80
CA GLY A 133 -27.59 -13.31 -12.55
C GLY A 133 -26.56 -12.45 -13.29
N ALA A 134 -27.01 -11.35 -13.89
CA ALA A 134 -26.19 -10.40 -14.60
C ALA A 134 -26.64 -8.96 -14.32
N LEU A 135 -25.69 -8.02 -14.40
CA LEU A 135 -25.92 -6.59 -14.36
C LEU A 135 -25.78 -6.03 -15.78
N VAL A 136 -26.88 -5.53 -16.32
CA VAL A 136 -26.88 -4.80 -17.59
C VAL A 136 -26.53 -3.35 -17.31
N ARG A 137 -25.47 -2.87 -17.96
CA ARG A 137 -25.04 -1.48 -17.96
C ARG A 137 -25.35 -0.86 -19.31
N GLY A 138 -26.40 -0.03 -19.34
CA GLY A 138 -26.78 0.81 -20.47
C GLY A 138 -25.80 1.97 -20.61
N ILE A 139 -25.03 1.99 -21.69
CA ILE A 139 -23.99 3.00 -21.95
C ILE A 139 -23.94 3.34 -23.44
N ARG A 140 -23.58 4.59 -23.78
CA ARG A 140 -23.38 4.98 -25.18
C ARG A 140 -22.07 4.42 -25.70
N GLY A 141 -21.99 4.06 -26.98
CA GLY A 141 -20.77 3.56 -27.60
C GLY A 141 -19.59 4.52 -27.46
N GLU A 142 -19.85 5.83 -27.60
CA GLU A 142 -18.83 6.87 -27.39
C GLU A 142 -18.28 6.92 -25.96
N ASP A 143 -19.10 6.60 -24.97
CA ASP A 143 -18.74 6.61 -23.56
C ASP A 143 -18.06 5.30 -23.16
N LEU A 144 -18.52 4.17 -23.68
CA LEU A 144 -17.88 2.87 -23.51
C LEU A 144 -16.46 2.86 -24.09
N ALA A 145 -16.23 3.56 -25.20
CA ALA A 145 -14.89 3.73 -25.76
C ALA A 145 -13.92 4.43 -24.80
N LYS A 146 -14.41 5.34 -23.94
CA LYS A 146 -13.62 6.05 -22.92
C LYS A 146 -13.24 5.14 -21.74
N VAL A 147 -14.02 4.09 -21.48
CA VAL A 147 -13.76 3.08 -20.44
C VAL A 147 -12.67 2.12 -20.93
N SER A 148 -11.41 2.55 -20.82
CA SER A 148 -10.27 1.86 -21.44
C SER A 148 -10.05 0.42 -20.97
N ILE A 149 -10.49 0.07 -19.76
CA ILE A 149 -10.36 -1.30 -19.25
C ILE A 149 -11.23 -2.29 -20.04
N VAL A 150 -12.34 -1.83 -20.62
CA VAL A 150 -13.21 -2.65 -21.47
C VAL A 150 -12.81 -2.47 -22.93
N SER A 151 -12.74 -1.23 -23.42
CA SER A 151 -12.56 -0.95 -24.85
C SER A 151 -11.23 -1.44 -25.43
N ARG A 152 -10.18 -1.55 -24.62
CA ARG A 152 -8.87 -2.08 -25.05
C ARG A 152 -8.71 -3.59 -24.87
N ASN A 153 -9.62 -4.25 -24.15
CA ASN A 153 -9.51 -5.67 -23.82
C ASN A 153 -10.65 -6.49 -24.45
N ILE A 154 -11.08 -6.12 -25.66
CA ILE A 154 -11.98 -6.93 -26.48
C ILE A 154 -11.22 -8.13 -27.02
N LYS A 155 -11.71 -9.34 -26.75
CA LYS A 155 -11.10 -10.61 -27.19
C LYS A 155 -11.69 -11.10 -28.49
N GLN A 156 -13.00 -10.92 -28.68
CA GLN A 156 -13.72 -11.31 -29.89
C GLN A 156 -14.76 -10.25 -30.25
N GLY A 157 -15.05 -10.11 -31.55
CA GLY A 157 -16.02 -9.13 -32.05
C GLY A 157 -15.47 -7.70 -32.09
N SER A 158 -16.36 -6.71 -32.06
CA SER A 158 -16.00 -5.29 -32.14
C SER A 158 -17.05 -4.41 -31.46
N LEU A 159 -16.61 -3.30 -30.87
CA LEU A 159 -17.49 -2.23 -30.39
C LEU A 159 -17.79 -1.19 -31.48
N ALA A 160 -17.34 -1.40 -32.72
CA ALA A 160 -17.72 -0.56 -33.85
C ALA A 160 -19.23 -0.62 -34.07
N ASP A 161 -19.86 0.53 -34.26
CA ASP A 161 -21.32 0.66 -34.40
C ASP A 161 -22.13 0.07 -33.23
N PHE A 162 -21.56 0.02 -32.01
CA PHE A 162 -22.23 -0.52 -30.81
C PHE A 162 -23.66 0.01 -30.65
N ASP A 163 -23.86 1.32 -30.77
CA ASP A 163 -25.17 1.97 -30.63
C ASP A 163 -26.21 1.60 -31.72
N LYS A 164 -25.78 1.01 -32.84
CA LYS A 164 -26.65 0.63 -33.98
C LYS A 164 -26.80 -0.88 -34.18
N SER A 165 -26.03 -1.66 -33.44
CA SER A 165 -25.90 -3.11 -33.68
C SER A 165 -27.03 -3.95 -33.07
N ASP A 166 -27.95 -3.31 -32.32
CA ASP A 166 -29.00 -3.95 -31.50
C ASP A 166 -28.50 -5.09 -30.60
N GLY A 167 -27.19 -5.18 -30.42
CA GLY A 167 -26.51 -6.27 -29.73
C GLY A 167 -25.87 -5.81 -28.43
N VAL A 168 -25.35 -6.79 -27.69
CA VAL A 168 -24.73 -6.58 -26.39
C VAL A 168 -23.28 -7.05 -26.38
N ALA A 169 -22.48 -6.43 -25.52
CA ALA A 169 -21.13 -6.89 -25.22
C ALA A 169 -21.13 -7.61 -23.86
N ILE A 170 -20.54 -8.80 -23.81
CA ILE A 170 -20.53 -9.66 -22.61
C ILE A 170 -19.10 -9.98 -22.17
N GLY A 171 -18.92 -10.32 -20.90
CA GLY A 171 -17.64 -10.78 -20.39
C GLY A 171 -17.30 -12.20 -20.88
N SER A 172 -16.00 -12.50 -21.01
CA SER A 172 -15.49 -13.78 -21.51
C SER A 172 -15.96 -14.97 -20.68
N ARG A 173 -15.96 -14.85 -19.36
CA ARG A 173 -16.39 -15.92 -18.46
C ARG A 173 -17.90 -16.16 -18.52
N MET A 174 -18.70 -15.10 -18.72
CA MET A 174 -20.13 -15.25 -18.98
C MET A 174 -20.37 -16.01 -20.29
N ALA A 175 -19.64 -15.66 -21.34
CA ALA A 175 -19.71 -16.32 -22.63
C ALA A 175 -19.36 -17.82 -22.52
N GLU A 176 -18.28 -18.15 -21.82
CA GLU A 176 -17.85 -19.53 -21.56
C GLU A 176 -18.89 -20.32 -20.75
N ASN A 177 -19.37 -19.75 -19.64
CA ASN A 177 -20.33 -20.42 -18.75
C ASN A 177 -21.68 -20.68 -19.41
N LEU A 178 -22.10 -19.80 -20.32
CA LEU A 178 -23.38 -19.89 -21.03
C LEU A 178 -23.27 -20.57 -22.41
N GLY A 179 -22.06 -20.94 -22.83
CA GLY A 179 -21.81 -21.56 -24.14
C GLY A 179 -22.15 -20.66 -25.32
N LEU A 180 -21.74 -19.38 -25.25
CA LEU A 180 -22.08 -18.33 -26.20
C LEU A 180 -20.83 -17.81 -26.94
N GLY A 181 -20.95 -17.58 -28.24
CA GLY A 181 -19.96 -16.91 -29.08
C GLY A 181 -20.49 -15.63 -29.75
N ILE A 182 -19.66 -15.01 -30.59
CA ILE A 182 -20.09 -13.85 -31.39
C ILE A 182 -21.20 -14.27 -32.37
N GLY A 183 -22.28 -13.50 -32.42
CA GLY A 183 -23.46 -13.76 -33.24
C GLY A 183 -24.52 -14.65 -32.60
N ASP A 184 -24.18 -15.36 -31.51
CA ASP A 184 -25.17 -16.08 -30.71
C ASP A 184 -26.06 -15.08 -29.95
N SER A 185 -27.23 -15.54 -29.53
CA SER A 185 -28.18 -14.72 -28.79
C SER A 185 -28.18 -15.04 -27.30
N ILE A 186 -28.03 -14.02 -26.47
CA ILE A 186 -28.23 -14.10 -25.02
C ILE A 186 -29.64 -13.64 -24.68
N THR A 187 -30.37 -14.44 -23.89
CA THR A 187 -31.72 -14.09 -23.44
C THR A 187 -31.65 -13.42 -22.07
N LEU A 188 -32.18 -12.20 -21.97
CA LEU A 188 -32.23 -11.42 -20.74
C LEU A 188 -33.65 -11.39 -20.21
N ILE A 189 -33.79 -11.72 -18.93
CA ILE A 189 -35.06 -11.78 -18.20
C ILE A 189 -34.99 -10.77 -17.06
N SER A 190 -35.80 -9.71 -17.15
CA SER A 190 -35.96 -8.73 -16.06
C SER A 190 -37.26 -9.00 -15.30
N PRO A 191 -37.23 -9.02 -13.95
CA PRO A 191 -38.44 -9.21 -13.14
C PRO A 191 -39.41 -8.01 -13.25
N ASP A 192 -38.88 -6.81 -13.50
CA ASP A 192 -39.63 -5.54 -13.53
C ASP A 192 -40.21 -5.27 -14.93
N GLY A 193 -41.04 -6.19 -15.42
CA GLY A 193 -41.77 -6.01 -16.68
C GLY A 193 -43.12 -5.32 -16.51
N ASP A 194 -44.03 -5.55 -17.45
CA ASP A 194 -45.28 -4.80 -17.51
C ASP A 194 -46.26 -5.23 -16.40
N VAL A 195 -46.93 -4.25 -15.80
CA VAL A 195 -47.93 -4.50 -14.76
C VAL A 195 -49.24 -4.92 -15.42
N THR A 196 -49.69 -6.14 -15.14
CA THR A 196 -50.98 -6.67 -15.61
C THR A 196 -51.92 -6.92 -14.43
N PRO A 197 -53.24 -7.07 -14.64
CA PRO A 197 -54.18 -7.42 -13.57
C PRO A 197 -53.87 -8.75 -12.86
N PHE A 198 -53.04 -9.61 -13.46
CA PHE A 198 -52.62 -10.90 -12.92
C PHE A 198 -51.22 -10.88 -12.27
N GLY A 199 -50.59 -9.70 -12.18
CA GLY A 199 -49.23 -9.51 -11.65
C GLY A 199 -48.27 -8.86 -12.65
N THR A 200 -47.02 -8.67 -12.25
CA THR A 200 -45.95 -8.19 -13.12
C THR A 200 -45.43 -9.34 -13.97
N THR A 201 -45.58 -9.24 -15.29
CA THR A 201 -45.03 -10.24 -16.21
C THR A 201 -43.54 -9.94 -16.45
N PRO A 202 -42.61 -10.88 -16.24
CA PRO A 202 -41.20 -10.67 -16.52
C PRO A 202 -40.96 -10.28 -17.98
N ARG A 203 -40.03 -9.36 -18.20
CA ARG A 203 -39.64 -8.95 -19.54
C ARG A 203 -38.53 -9.85 -20.06
N VAL A 204 -38.79 -10.55 -21.16
CA VAL A 204 -37.86 -11.50 -21.76
C VAL A 204 -37.51 -11.02 -23.17
N LYS A 205 -36.23 -10.75 -23.44
CA LYS A 205 -35.75 -10.38 -24.78
C LYS A 205 -34.38 -10.98 -25.05
N ALA A 206 -34.20 -11.48 -26.28
CA ALA A 206 -32.93 -12.01 -26.75
C ALA A 206 -32.15 -10.93 -27.52
N TYR A 207 -30.84 -10.88 -27.30
CA TYR A 207 -29.92 -9.94 -27.96
C TYR A 207 -28.74 -10.68 -28.58
N PRO A 208 -28.31 -10.32 -29.80
CA PRO A 208 -27.10 -10.88 -30.40
C PRO A 208 -25.85 -10.36 -29.68
N ILE A 209 -24.83 -11.20 -29.58
CA ILE A 209 -23.55 -10.84 -28.97
C ILE A 209 -22.64 -10.24 -30.04
N VAL A 210 -22.23 -8.99 -29.85
CA VAL A 210 -21.41 -8.24 -30.82
C VAL A 210 -19.95 -8.12 -30.39
N ALA A 211 -19.68 -8.24 -29.09
CA ALA A 211 -18.33 -8.23 -28.55
C ALA A 211 -18.22 -9.07 -27.28
N ILE A 212 -17.04 -9.68 -27.08
CA ILE A 212 -16.67 -10.38 -25.85
C ILE A 212 -15.43 -9.69 -25.29
N PHE A 213 -15.51 -9.21 -24.04
CA PHE A 213 -14.42 -8.49 -23.36
C PHE A 213 -13.86 -9.31 -22.20
N GLU A 214 -12.64 -8.99 -21.77
CA GLU A 214 -12.03 -9.57 -20.57
C GLU A 214 -11.28 -8.48 -19.79
N VAL A 215 -11.80 -8.09 -18.63
CA VAL A 215 -11.16 -7.08 -17.76
C VAL A 215 -10.18 -7.71 -16.75
N GLY A 216 -10.16 -9.04 -16.65
CA GLY A 216 -9.24 -9.80 -15.78
C GLY A 216 -9.74 -9.95 -14.34
N MET A 217 -11.02 -9.66 -14.09
CA MET A 217 -11.71 -9.89 -12.82
C MET A 217 -12.86 -10.84 -13.05
N SER A 218 -12.75 -12.06 -12.50
CA SER A 218 -13.71 -13.15 -12.69
C SER A 218 -15.16 -12.74 -12.50
N GLU A 219 -15.44 -11.92 -11.47
CA GLU A 219 -16.80 -11.50 -11.11
C GLU A 219 -17.37 -10.48 -12.10
N TYR A 220 -16.52 -9.63 -12.68
CA TYR A 220 -16.93 -8.69 -13.73
C TYR A 220 -17.10 -9.40 -15.07
N ASP A 221 -16.16 -10.28 -15.40
CA ASP A 221 -16.18 -11.07 -16.63
C ASP A 221 -17.32 -12.10 -16.65
N SER A 222 -17.89 -12.45 -15.49
CA SER A 222 -19.01 -13.40 -15.38
C SER A 222 -20.39 -12.75 -15.22
N SER A 223 -20.48 -11.46 -14.86
CA SER A 223 -21.76 -10.84 -14.47
C SER A 223 -22.13 -9.55 -15.20
N ILE A 224 -21.22 -8.88 -15.91
CA ILE A 224 -21.53 -7.60 -16.58
C ILE A 224 -21.89 -7.80 -18.05
N ILE A 225 -22.95 -7.11 -18.47
CA ILE A 225 -23.39 -6.98 -19.87
C ILE A 225 -23.45 -5.50 -20.21
N TYR A 226 -22.75 -5.06 -21.25
CA TYR A 226 -22.93 -3.71 -21.78
C TYR A 226 -23.99 -3.73 -22.88
N MET A 227 -24.96 -2.84 -22.75
CA MET A 227 -26.07 -2.66 -23.69
C MET A 227 -26.07 -1.21 -24.20
N PRO A 228 -26.43 -0.96 -25.47
CA PRO A 228 -26.60 0.40 -25.98
C PRO A 228 -27.56 1.20 -25.10
N PHE A 229 -27.20 2.44 -24.78
CA PHE A 229 -27.95 3.27 -23.83
C PHE A 229 -29.43 3.43 -24.19
N SER A 230 -29.74 3.68 -25.47
CA SER A 230 -31.11 3.78 -25.96
C SER A 230 -31.90 2.48 -25.83
N GLU A 231 -31.25 1.34 -26.05
CA GLU A 231 -31.89 0.04 -25.90
C GLU A 231 -32.15 -0.27 -24.42
N ALA A 232 -31.20 0.04 -23.54
CA ALA A 232 -31.37 -0.10 -22.09
C ALA A 232 -32.51 0.79 -21.55
N GLN A 233 -32.66 2.02 -22.07
CA GLN A 233 -33.79 2.90 -21.76
C GLN A 233 -35.14 2.24 -22.08
N LEU A 234 -35.25 1.61 -23.25
CA LEU A 234 -36.48 0.92 -23.65
C LEU A 234 -36.69 -0.35 -22.81
N TYR A 235 -35.64 -1.16 -22.67
CA TYR A 235 -35.69 -2.44 -21.94
C TYR A 235 -36.02 -2.28 -20.46
N PHE A 236 -35.62 -1.19 -19.80
CA PHE A 236 -35.92 -0.93 -18.38
C PHE A 236 -37.03 0.11 -18.13
N ASN A 237 -37.84 0.47 -19.14
CA ASN A 237 -38.90 1.48 -19.01
C ASN A 237 -38.41 2.88 -18.55
N MET A 238 -37.20 3.25 -18.93
CA MET A 238 -36.55 4.53 -18.62
C MET A 238 -36.41 5.41 -19.88
N ALA A 239 -37.37 5.35 -20.80
CA ALA A 239 -37.35 6.14 -22.03
C ALA A 239 -37.10 7.63 -21.73
N GLY A 240 -36.05 8.20 -22.34
CA GLY A 240 -35.67 9.60 -22.16
C GLY A 240 -35.00 9.94 -20.82
N LYS A 241 -34.73 8.97 -19.95
CA LYS A 241 -34.17 9.15 -18.60
C LYS A 241 -32.86 8.40 -18.43
N ALA A 242 -31.95 8.92 -17.61
CA ALA A 242 -30.84 8.15 -17.04
C ALA A 242 -31.15 7.76 -15.60
N GLN A 243 -30.54 6.69 -15.11
CA GLN A 243 -30.66 6.31 -13.69
C GLN A 243 -29.60 7.00 -12.85
N ALA A 244 -28.38 7.08 -13.38
CA ALA A 244 -27.25 7.70 -12.72
C ALA A 244 -26.30 8.37 -13.74
N ILE A 245 -25.41 9.20 -13.22
CA ILE A 245 -24.25 9.72 -13.97
C ILE A 245 -22.99 9.28 -13.21
N GLU A 246 -22.13 8.52 -13.86
CA GLU A 246 -20.82 8.14 -13.34
C GLU A 246 -19.76 9.15 -13.75
N VAL A 247 -19.05 9.68 -12.77
CA VAL A 247 -18.02 10.68 -12.96
C VAL A 247 -16.66 10.06 -12.71
N TYR A 248 -15.81 10.17 -13.71
CA TYR A 248 -14.41 9.77 -13.67
C TYR A 248 -13.56 11.01 -13.45
N VAL A 249 -12.63 10.95 -12.50
CA VAL A 249 -11.79 12.08 -12.08
C VAL A 249 -10.33 11.69 -12.27
N ASP A 250 -9.44 12.67 -12.39
CA ASP A 250 -8.01 12.41 -12.57
C ASP A 250 -7.35 11.80 -11.33
N ASN A 251 -7.81 12.18 -10.13
CA ASN A 251 -7.31 11.66 -8.87
C ASN A 251 -8.46 11.14 -7.98
N PRO A 252 -8.69 9.82 -7.95
CA PRO A 252 -9.75 9.20 -7.15
C PRO A 252 -9.59 9.34 -5.64
N ASP A 253 -8.37 9.57 -5.15
CA ASP A 253 -8.11 9.74 -3.72
C ASP A 253 -8.56 11.12 -3.21
N ASN A 254 -8.68 12.11 -4.10
CA ASN A 254 -9.00 13.50 -3.75
C ASN A 254 -10.42 13.92 -4.17
N VAL A 255 -11.34 12.96 -4.23
CA VAL A 255 -12.74 13.18 -4.63
C VAL A 255 -13.45 14.18 -3.71
N ASP A 256 -13.08 14.26 -2.43
CA ASP A 256 -13.71 15.16 -1.45
C ASP A 256 -13.61 16.65 -1.83
N VAL A 257 -12.51 17.04 -2.50
CA VAL A 257 -12.31 18.42 -2.97
C VAL A 257 -13.15 18.72 -4.22
N LEU A 258 -13.48 17.69 -4.99
CA LEU A 258 -14.25 17.79 -6.24
C LEU A 258 -15.76 17.77 -5.99
N LYS A 259 -16.24 17.04 -4.98
CA LYS A 259 -17.68 16.91 -4.68
C LYS A 259 -18.44 18.25 -4.65
N PRO A 260 -18.01 19.29 -3.92
CA PRO A 260 -18.75 20.57 -3.88
C PRO A 260 -18.78 21.28 -5.25
N LYS A 261 -17.74 21.11 -6.06
CA LYS A 261 -17.67 21.70 -7.42
C LYS A 261 -18.60 20.99 -8.38
N ILE A 262 -18.66 19.66 -8.29
CA ILE A 262 -19.57 18.81 -9.07
C ILE A 262 -21.02 19.13 -8.68
N GLU A 263 -21.31 19.28 -7.38
CA GLU A 263 -22.63 19.67 -6.88
C GLU A 263 -23.09 21.02 -7.43
N ALA A 264 -22.22 22.03 -7.38
CA ALA A 264 -22.51 23.35 -7.94
C ALA A 264 -22.73 23.29 -9.47
N ALA A 265 -21.95 22.49 -10.20
CA ALA A 265 -22.07 22.34 -11.65
C ALA A 265 -23.33 21.58 -12.08
N ALA A 266 -23.83 20.65 -11.24
CA ALA A 266 -25.04 19.91 -11.53
C ALA A 266 -26.28 20.82 -11.61
N GLN A 267 -26.30 21.95 -10.88
CA GLN A 267 -27.40 22.92 -10.85
C GLN A 267 -28.77 22.32 -10.50
N ARG A 268 -28.79 21.22 -9.74
CA ARG A 268 -29.99 20.52 -9.28
C ARG A 268 -29.70 19.75 -7.99
N GLN A 269 -30.75 19.25 -7.34
CA GLN A 269 -30.57 18.42 -6.15
C GLN A 269 -30.08 17.02 -6.54
N ILE A 270 -28.82 16.75 -6.25
CA ILE A 270 -28.19 15.46 -6.50
C ILE A 270 -27.75 14.80 -5.20
N TYR A 271 -27.74 13.48 -5.21
CA TYR A 271 -27.06 12.68 -4.21
C TYR A 271 -25.81 12.09 -4.86
N MET A 272 -24.67 12.33 -4.21
CA MET A 272 -23.37 11.85 -4.68
C MET A 272 -22.89 10.76 -3.74
N THR A 273 -22.59 9.59 -4.31
CA THR A 273 -21.86 8.54 -3.60
C THR A 273 -20.49 8.38 -4.26
N ASP A 274 -19.44 8.29 -3.45
CA ASP A 274 -18.11 7.98 -3.99
C ASP A 274 -17.81 6.48 -3.91
N TRP A 275 -16.74 6.09 -4.60
CA TRP A 275 -16.26 4.71 -4.64
C TRP A 275 -15.91 4.13 -3.26
N ARG A 276 -15.48 4.96 -2.28
CA ARG A 276 -15.16 4.50 -0.91
C ARG A 276 -16.43 4.17 -0.16
N GLN A 277 -17.48 4.98 -0.32
CA GLN A 277 -18.80 4.74 0.28
C GLN A 277 -19.48 3.50 -0.32
N ARG A 278 -19.44 3.34 -1.65
CA ARG A 278 -19.98 2.14 -2.32
C ARG A 278 -19.26 0.85 -1.90
N ASN A 279 -17.96 0.94 -1.62
CA ASN A 279 -17.13 -0.19 -1.21
C ASN A 279 -16.73 -0.10 0.26
N HIS A 280 -17.59 0.45 1.13
CA HIS A 280 -17.24 0.74 2.53
C HIS A 280 -16.72 -0.49 3.27
N THR A 281 -17.34 -1.66 3.11
CA THR A 281 -16.87 -2.92 3.74
C THR A 281 -15.43 -3.26 3.35
N PHE A 282 -15.07 -3.09 2.07
CA PHE A 282 -13.71 -3.33 1.59
C PHE A 282 -12.75 -2.26 2.11
N PHE A 283 -13.13 -0.99 2.05
CA PHE A 283 -12.27 0.12 2.47
C PHE A 283 -12.02 0.09 3.99
N SER A 284 -13.06 -0.11 4.79
CA SER A 284 -12.92 -0.28 6.24
C SER A 284 -12.07 -1.50 6.59
N ALA A 285 -12.20 -2.61 5.85
CA ALA A 285 -11.33 -3.77 6.05
C ALA A 285 -9.86 -3.43 5.77
N LEU A 286 -9.55 -2.68 4.71
CA LEU A 286 -8.19 -2.21 4.40
C LEU A 286 -7.65 -1.25 5.47
N GLU A 287 -8.47 -0.37 6.04
CA GLU A 287 -8.06 0.52 7.13
C GLU A 287 -7.77 -0.24 8.43
N VAL A 288 -8.64 -1.18 8.80
CA VAL A 288 -8.44 -2.04 9.98
C VAL A 288 -7.18 -2.88 9.81
N GLU A 289 -6.99 -3.47 8.63
CA GLU A 289 -5.79 -4.26 8.29
C GLU A 289 -4.51 -3.44 8.48
N ARG A 290 -4.45 -2.21 7.94
CA ARG A 290 -3.28 -1.32 8.10
C ARG A 290 -2.98 -1.02 9.57
N ASN A 291 -4.01 -0.77 10.38
CA ASN A 291 -3.85 -0.51 11.81
C ASN A 291 -3.32 -1.74 12.55
N VAL A 292 -3.84 -2.93 12.25
CA VAL A 292 -3.39 -4.19 12.82
C VAL A 292 -1.94 -4.49 12.43
N MET A 293 -1.60 -4.30 11.16
CA MET A 293 -0.23 -4.47 10.68
C MET A 293 0.71 -3.49 11.37
N PHE A 294 0.36 -2.21 11.49
CA PHE A 294 1.18 -1.25 12.22
C PHE A 294 1.45 -1.68 13.67
N MET A 295 0.46 -2.23 14.38
CA MET A 295 0.65 -2.77 15.73
C MET A 295 1.61 -3.98 15.75
N ILE A 296 1.42 -4.94 14.85
CA ILE A 296 2.29 -6.13 14.74
C ILE A 296 3.73 -5.71 14.43
N LEU A 297 3.89 -4.81 13.47
CA LEU A 297 5.18 -4.27 13.05
C LEU A 297 5.88 -3.52 14.19
N THR A 298 5.15 -2.72 14.96
CA THR A 298 5.67 -2.05 16.16
C THR A 298 6.17 -3.07 17.20
N LEU A 299 5.44 -4.18 17.40
CA LEU A 299 5.85 -5.25 18.31
C LEU A 299 7.14 -5.95 17.84
N ILE A 300 7.28 -6.20 16.53
CA ILE A 300 8.51 -6.78 15.95
C ILE A 300 9.70 -5.86 16.21
N VAL A 301 9.54 -4.54 16.02
CA VAL A 301 10.63 -3.58 16.26
C VAL A 301 10.99 -3.53 17.74
N LEU A 302 9.99 -3.59 18.62
CA LEU A 302 10.20 -3.63 20.07
C LEU A 302 11.01 -4.86 20.50
N VAL A 303 10.69 -6.05 19.96
CA VAL A 303 11.45 -7.28 20.20
C VAL A 303 12.89 -7.14 19.69
N ALA A 304 13.08 -6.55 18.50
CA ALA A 304 14.43 -6.26 17.99
C ALA A 304 15.21 -5.29 18.88
N ALA A 305 14.55 -4.26 19.44
CA ALA A 305 15.15 -3.31 20.37
C ALA A 305 15.56 -3.97 21.71
N LEU A 306 14.77 -4.92 22.21
CA LEU A 306 15.13 -5.71 23.41
C LEU A 306 16.37 -6.57 23.19
N ASN A 307 16.59 -7.07 21.97
CA ASN A 307 17.82 -7.78 21.62
C ASN A 307 19.05 -6.86 21.70
N ILE A 308 18.92 -5.58 21.28
CA ILE A 308 19.98 -4.58 21.41
C ILE A 308 20.29 -4.32 22.89
N ILE A 309 19.26 -4.14 23.72
CA ILE A 309 19.43 -3.92 25.16
C ILE A 309 20.22 -5.08 25.77
N SER A 310 19.78 -6.30 25.49
CA SER A 310 20.42 -7.51 26.01
C SER A 310 21.87 -7.63 25.54
N GLY A 311 22.12 -7.35 24.25
CA GLY A 311 23.45 -7.39 23.67
C GLY A 311 24.41 -6.34 24.23
N LEU A 312 23.95 -5.09 24.40
CA LEU A 312 24.75 -4.02 24.98
C LEU A 312 25.00 -4.21 26.47
N VAL A 313 24.02 -4.70 27.24
CA VAL A 313 24.23 -5.04 28.66
C VAL A 313 25.31 -6.10 28.80
N MET A 314 25.31 -7.11 27.94
CA MET A 314 26.35 -8.13 27.94
C MET A 314 27.71 -7.54 27.56
N LEU A 315 27.78 -6.69 26.52
CA LEU A 315 29.01 -6.01 26.11
C LEU A 315 29.60 -5.15 27.25
N VAL A 316 28.74 -4.46 28.01
CA VAL A 316 29.15 -3.69 29.20
C VAL A 316 29.73 -4.59 30.28
N LYS A 317 29.14 -5.77 30.51
CA LYS A 317 29.64 -6.75 31.49
C LYS A 317 31.00 -7.31 31.06
N ASP A 318 31.12 -7.75 29.81
CA ASP A 318 32.36 -8.32 29.29
C ASP A 318 33.49 -7.28 29.23
N LYS A 319 33.16 -6.00 28.98
CA LYS A 319 34.13 -4.89 28.99
C LYS A 319 34.27 -4.18 30.34
N GLY A 320 33.77 -4.75 31.43
CA GLY A 320 33.83 -4.16 32.77
C GLY A 320 35.26 -3.78 33.20
N HIS A 321 36.23 -4.65 32.94
CA HIS A 321 37.64 -4.42 33.24
C HIS A 321 38.23 -3.27 32.40
N ASP A 322 37.99 -3.26 31.09
CA ASP A 322 38.44 -2.19 30.18
C ASP A 322 37.85 -0.83 30.60
N ILE A 323 36.58 -0.80 31.01
CA ILE A 323 35.92 0.40 31.54
C ILE A 323 36.63 0.87 32.82
N ALA A 324 36.97 -0.05 33.72
CA ALA A 324 37.66 0.28 34.97
C ALA A 324 39.03 0.91 34.71
N ILE A 325 39.85 0.34 33.81
CA ILE A 325 41.15 0.91 33.43
C ILE A 325 40.97 2.31 32.83
N LEU A 326 40.01 2.50 31.90
CA LEU A 326 39.75 3.82 31.33
C LEU A 326 39.35 4.84 32.40
N ARG A 327 38.53 4.42 33.37
CA ARG A 327 38.07 5.26 34.49
C ARG A 327 39.22 5.60 35.45
N THR A 328 40.15 4.68 35.73
CA THR A 328 41.33 4.97 36.57
C THR A 328 42.36 5.84 35.85
N MET A 329 42.44 5.77 34.51
CA MET A 329 43.23 6.68 33.67
C MET A 329 42.59 8.07 33.47
N GLY A 330 41.41 8.33 34.06
CA GLY A 330 40.78 9.66 34.07
C GLY A 330 39.58 9.83 33.14
N ALA A 331 39.06 8.76 32.51
CA ALA A 331 37.83 8.85 31.73
C ALA A 331 36.61 9.21 32.62
N THR A 332 35.88 10.25 32.23
CA THR A 332 34.68 10.67 32.96
C THR A 332 33.52 9.70 32.73
N ARG A 333 32.53 9.69 33.64
CA ARG A 333 31.28 8.92 33.46
C ARG A 333 30.57 9.29 32.14
N GLY A 334 30.60 10.58 31.78
CA GLY A 334 30.06 11.07 30.52
C GLY A 334 30.80 10.56 29.29
N ALA A 335 32.12 10.37 29.36
CA ALA A 335 32.90 9.78 28.26
C ALA A 335 32.53 8.31 28.05
N ILE A 336 32.42 7.53 29.13
CA ILE A 336 31.96 6.12 29.06
C ILE A 336 30.53 6.05 28.50
N LEU A 337 29.60 6.89 28.98
CA LEU A 337 28.24 6.97 28.45
C LEU A 337 28.23 7.19 26.93
N ARG A 338 29.00 8.17 26.43
CA ARG A 338 29.07 8.49 24.99
C ARG A 338 29.70 7.38 24.17
N ILE A 339 30.74 6.70 24.68
CA ILE A 339 31.35 5.55 24.00
C ILE A 339 30.29 4.46 23.75
N PHE A 340 29.57 4.04 24.79
CA PHE A 340 28.57 2.97 24.64
C PHE A 340 27.34 3.39 23.82
N LEU A 341 26.94 4.66 23.92
CA LEU A 341 25.88 5.23 23.09
C LEU A 341 26.29 5.26 21.61
N MET A 342 27.54 5.65 21.29
CA MET A 342 28.07 5.55 19.91
C MET A 342 28.14 4.11 19.41
N THR A 343 28.58 3.17 20.24
CA THR A 343 28.67 1.74 19.88
C THR A 343 27.29 1.20 19.51
N GLY A 344 26.30 1.43 20.36
CA GLY A 344 24.94 0.97 20.09
C GLY A 344 24.29 1.70 18.90
N ALA A 345 24.49 3.02 18.78
CA ALA A 345 23.99 3.79 17.65
C ALA A 345 24.62 3.34 16.33
N ALA A 346 25.90 2.98 16.31
CA ALA A 346 26.56 2.45 15.13
C ALA A 346 25.97 1.09 14.71
N ILE A 347 25.71 0.18 15.66
CA ILE A 347 25.03 -1.10 15.37
C ILE A 347 23.63 -0.84 14.81
N GLY A 348 22.89 0.10 15.43
CA GLY A 348 21.57 0.52 14.98
C GLY A 348 21.57 1.04 13.55
N VAL A 349 22.39 2.05 13.27
CA VAL A 349 22.49 2.69 11.95
C VAL A 349 22.94 1.70 10.88
N VAL A 350 24.00 0.92 11.14
CA VAL A 350 24.50 -0.06 10.16
C VAL A 350 23.48 -1.17 9.93
N GLY A 351 22.82 -1.65 10.99
CA GLY A 351 21.73 -2.63 10.91
C GLY A 351 20.55 -2.10 10.11
N THR A 352 20.11 -0.87 10.35
CA THR A 352 19.01 -0.23 9.60
C THR A 352 19.38 -0.02 8.14
N ILE A 353 20.58 0.47 7.82
CA ILE A 353 21.04 0.65 6.43
C ILE A 353 21.08 -0.70 5.71
N ALA A 354 21.67 -1.72 6.33
CA ALA A 354 21.71 -3.08 5.77
C ALA A 354 20.30 -3.66 5.59
N GLY A 355 19.40 -3.43 6.55
CA GLY A 355 18.00 -3.86 6.48
C GLY A 355 17.22 -3.16 5.37
N VAL A 356 17.43 -1.85 5.17
CA VAL A 356 16.85 -1.10 4.04
C VAL A 356 17.36 -1.64 2.72
N ALA A 357 18.68 -1.82 2.58
CA ALA A 357 19.27 -2.36 1.36
C ALA A 357 18.72 -3.76 1.05
N LEU A 358 18.67 -4.64 2.06
CA LEU A 358 18.11 -5.98 1.91
C LEU A 358 16.62 -5.95 1.56
N GLY A 359 15.84 -5.12 2.26
CA GLY A 359 14.40 -4.96 2.01
C GLY A 359 14.10 -4.45 0.60
N VAL A 360 14.85 -3.45 0.12
CA VAL A 360 14.75 -2.94 -1.26
C VAL A 360 15.09 -4.04 -2.26
N VAL A 361 16.20 -4.76 -2.06
CA VAL A 361 16.61 -5.84 -2.97
C VAL A 361 15.56 -6.95 -3.03
N ILE A 362 14.96 -7.32 -1.90
CA ILE A 362 13.87 -8.29 -1.84
C ILE A 362 12.64 -7.75 -2.59
N CYS A 363 12.22 -6.51 -2.34
CA CYS A 363 11.05 -5.93 -3.00
C CYS A 363 11.21 -5.88 -4.53
N MET A 364 12.39 -5.50 -5.03
CA MET A 364 12.68 -5.47 -6.47
C MET A 364 12.71 -6.85 -7.12
N ASN A 365 12.93 -7.92 -6.34
CA ASN A 365 13.01 -9.30 -6.84
C ASN A 365 11.88 -10.19 -6.30
N ILE A 366 10.81 -9.60 -5.75
CA ILE A 366 9.75 -10.34 -5.04
C ILE A 366 9.13 -11.44 -5.91
N GLU A 367 8.92 -11.15 -7.20
CA GLU A 367 8.33 -12.09 -8.15
C GLU A 367 9.27 -13.26 -8.46
N ARG A 368 10.58 -12.99 -8.64
CA ARG A 368 11.59 -14.04 -8.83
C ARG A 368 11.71 -14.94 -7.60
N ILE A 369 11.61 -14.36 -6.41
CA ILE A 369 11.60 -15.11 -5.15
C ILE A 369 10.36 -16.01 -5.10
N ARG A 370 9.17 -15.48 -5.46
CA ARG A 370 7.93 -16.26 -5.54
C ARG A 370 8.05 -17.43 -6.52
N GLU A 371 8.59 -17.20 -7.70
CA GLU A 371 8.82 -18.25 -8.71
C GLU A 371 9.79 -19.32 -8.21
N PHE A 372 10.89 -18.92 -7.56
CA PHE A 372 11.85 -19.84 -6.96
C PHE A 372 11.19 -20.76 -5.91
N PHE A 373 10.38 -20.20 -5.01
CA PHE A 373 9.64 -21.00 -4.05
C PHE A 373 8.56 -21.87 -4.72
N SER A 374 7.89 -21.38 -5.76
CA SER A 374 6.87 -22.16 -6.50
C SER A 374 7.51 -23.38 -7.17
N TRP A 375 8.73 -23.21 -7.71
CA TRP A 375 9.51 -24.29 -8.29
C TRP A 375 9.93 -25.33 -7.24
N ILE A 376 10.36 -24.91 -6.06
CA ILE A 376 10.77 -25.84 -4.98
C ILE A 376 9.57 -26.60 -4.40
N LEU A 377 8.45 -25.90 -4.16
CA LEU A 377 7.27 -26.50 -3.53
C LEU A 377 6.40 -27.29 -4.51
N GLY A 378 6.62 -27.14 -5.83
CA GLY A 378 5.82 -27.79 -6.87
C GLY A 378 4.36 -27.34 -6.88
N THR A 379 4.05 -26.20 -6.26
CA THR A 379 2.70 -25.64 -6.16
C THR A 379 2.69 -24.19 -6.62
N VAL A 380 1.58 -23.77 -7.23
CA VAL A 380 1.36 -22.37 -7.60
C VAL A 380 1.01 -21.61 -6.32
N LEU A 381 2.00 -20.93 -5.73
CA LEU A 381 1.86 -20.17 -4.48
C LEU A 381 0.81 -19.05 -4.57
N PHE A 382 0.59 -18.51 -5.77
CA PHE A 382 -0.38 -17.44 -6.03
C PHE A 382 -1.17 -17.79 -7.30
N ASN A 383 -2.39 -18.32 -7.15
CA ASN A 383 -3.27 -18.57 -8.29
C ASN A 383 -3.95 -17.24 -8.72
N PRO A 384 -3.70 -16.74 -9.95
CA PRO A 384 -4.31 -15.52 -10.45
C PRO A 384 -5.84 -15.54 -10.46
N GLU A 385 -6.46 -16.72 -10.56
CA GLU A 385 -7.92 -16.88 -10.59
C GLU A 385 -8.58 -16.63 -9.23
N LEU A 386 -7.88 -16.95 -8.14
CA LEU A 386 -8.39 -16.80 -6.77
C LEU A 386 -8.06 -15.44 -6.17
N TYR A 387 -6.86 -14.92 -6.44
CA TYR A 387 -6.38 -13.68 -5.85
C TYR A 387 -6.57 -12.46 -6.76
N PHE A 388 -7.06 -12.65 -7.99
CA PHE A 388 -7.27 -11.59 -8.98
C PHE A 388 -5.99 -10.81 -9.28
N LEU A 389 -4.82 -11.46 -9.21
CA LEU A 389 -3.50 -10.84 -9.37
C LEU A 389 -2.62 -11.72 -10.24
N SER A 390 -2.09 -11.19 -11.34
CA SER A 390 -1.20 -11.91 -12.26
C SER A 390 0.23 -12.05 -11.73
N GLN A 391 0.66 -11.11 -10.90
CA GLN A 391 2.00 -11.03 -10.30
C GLN A 391 1.87 -10.56 -8.85
N LEU A 392 2.84 -10.89 -8.00
CA LEU A 392 2.86 -10.42 -6.61
C LEU A 392 3.22 -8.93 -6.58
N PRO A 393 2.28 -8.03 -6.25
CA PRO A 393 2.55 -6.61 -6.33
C PRO A 393 3.37 -6.16 -5.12
N ALA A 394 4.48 -5.48 -5.36
CA ALA A 394 5.24 -4.79 -4.30
C ALA A 394 5.47 -3.34 -4.72
N LYS A 395 4.78 -2.41 -4.05
CA LYS A 395 4.91 -0.98 -4.29
C LYS A 395 5.53 -0.32 -3.07
N MET A 396 6.80 0.06 -3.21
CA MET A 396 7.50 0.78 -2.15
C MET A 396 7.03 2.24 -2.11
N ASP A 397 6.56 2.67 -0.93
CA ASP A 397 6.31 4.08 -0.65
C ASP A 397 7.51 4.68 0.10
N ALA A 398 8.02 5.80 -0.39
CA ALA A 398 9.19 6.46 0.19
C ALA A 398 8.88 7.02 1.58
N GLY A 399 7.67 7.55 1.81
CA GLY A 399 7.25 8.10 3.10
C GLY A 399 7.17 7.02 4.17
N GLU A 400 6.57 5.88 3.86
CA GLU A 400 6.49 4.74 4.78
C GLU A 400 7.86 4.09 5.02
N THR A 401 8.71 4.02 3.99
CA THR A 401 10.08 3.52 4.16
C THR A 401 10.88 4.43 5.10
N ILE A 402 10.77 5.76 4.92
CA ILE A 402 11.43 6.74 5.78
C ILE A 402 10.88 6.67 7.22
N SER A 403 9.57 6.48 7.41
CA SER A 403 8.97 6.38 8.74
C SER A 403 9.48 5.13 9.49
N VAL A 404 9.63 3.99 8.80
CA VAL A 404 10.23 2.77 9.38
C VAL A 404 11.70 2.99 9.74
N VAL A 405 12.49 3.64 8.87
CA VAL A 405 13.88 3.98 9.17
C VAL A 405 13.97 4.89 10.40
N ALA A 406 13.15 5.94 10.46
CA ALA A 406 13.11 6.85 11.59
C ALA A 406 12.73 6.12 12.89
N MET A 407 11.68 5.30 12.86
CA MET A 407 11.23 4.51 14.00
C MET A 407 12.31 3.53 14.50
N ALA A 408 12.95 2.80 13.58
CA ALA A 408 14.01 1.85 13.92
C ALA A 408 15.22 2.55 14.55
N LEU A 409 15.62 3.71 14.02
CA LEU A 409 16.73 4.50 14.58
C LEU A 409 16.38 5.07 15.96
N VAL A 410 15.17 5.61 16.14
CA VAL A 410 14.71 6.14 17.43
C VAL A 410 14.65 5.03 18.48
N LEU A 411 14.04 3.90 18.16
CA LEU A 411 13.94 2.77 19.09
C LEU A 411 15.30 2.16 19.40
N SER A 412 16.18 2.04 18.40
CA SER A 412 17.56 1.62 18.62
C SER A 412 18.27 2.57 19.58
N PHE A 413 18.21 3.87 19.34
CA PHE A 413 18.82 4.88 20.21
C PHE A 413 18.29 4.82 21.64
N LEU A 414 16.97 4.73 21.82
CA LEU A 414 16.34 4.58 23.14
C LEU A 414 16.79 3.30 23.84
N ALA A 415 16.87 2.19 23.11
CA ALA A 415 17.38 0.92 23.62
C ALA A 415 18.85 1.02 24.08
N THR A 416 19.67 1.85 23.44
CA THR A 416 21.08 2.04 23.87
C THR A 416 21.25 2.84 25.16
N LEU A 417 20.26 3.66 25.52
CA LEU A 417 20.40 4.64 26.59
C LEU A 417 20.53 3.97 27.97
N PHE A 418 19.70 2.96 28.24
CA PHE A 418 19.71 2.25 29.52
C PHE A 418 21.03 1.49 29.78
N PRO A 419 21.54 0.66 28.85
CA PRO A 419 22.83 -0.01 29.02
C PRO A 419 24.01 0.97 29.13
N ALA A 420 24.03 2.03 28.32
CA ALA A 420 25.11 3.02 28.35
C ALA A 420 25.15 3.79 29.69
N TRP A 421 23.97 4.13 30.23
CA TRP A 421 23.86 4.75 31.56
C TRP A 421 24.34 3.82 32.67
N ARG A 422 24.02 2.53 32.58
CA ARG A 422 24.50 1.51 33.51
C ARG A 422 26.03 1.37 33.45
N ALA A 423 26.61 1.37 32.25
CA ALA A 423 28.07 1.30 32.04
C ALA A 423 28.82 2.47 32.69
N ALA A 424 28.27 3.69 32.55
CA ALA A 424 28.86 4.91 33.11
C ALA A 424 28.87 4.93 34.64
N ARG A 425 28.04 4.11 35.30
CA ARG A 425 27.94 4.01 36.76
C ARG A 425 28.74 2.86 37.38
N LEU A 426 29.45 2.06 36.57
CA LEU A 426 30.34 1.01 37.10
C LEU A 426 31.44 1.60 37.99
N ASP A 427 31.61 1.01 39.18
CA ASP A 427 32.68 1.36 40.09
C ASP A 427 34.00 0.70 39.64
N PRO A 428 35.06 1.47 39.37
CA PRO A 428 36.35 0.91 38.97
C PRO A 428 36.95 -0.03 40.02
N VAL A 429 36.67 0.20 41.30
CA VAL A 429 37.20 -0.62 42.39
C VAL A 429 36.53 -1.99 42.41
N GLU A 430 35.20 -2.04 42.26
CA GLU A 430 34.47 -3.32 42.20
C GLU A 430 34.84 -4.12 40.95
N ALA A 431 34.99 -3.44 39.81
CA ALA A 431 35.34 -4.08 38.55
C ALA A 431 36.78 -4.62 38.49
N LEU A 432 37.69 -4.14 39.35
CA LEU A 432 39.07 -4.63 39.48
C LEU A 432 39.25 -5.64 40.63
N ARG A 433 38.28 -5.76 41.56
CA ARG A 433 38.38 -6.60 42.77
C ARG A 433 37.92 -8.05 42.53
N TYR A 434 37.13 -8.30 41.49
CA TYR A 434 36.63 -9.63 41.14
C TYR A 434 37.46 -10.24 40.01
N GLU A 435 38.76 -10.43 40.26
CA GLU A 435 39.63 -11.49 39.71
C GLU A 435 40.71 -11.83 40.72
#